data_AF-A0A814LN95-F1
#
_entry.id   AF-A0A814LN95-F1
#
_cell.length_a   1.000
_cell.length_b   1.000
_cell.length_c   1.000
_cell.angle_alpha   90.00
_cell.angle_beta   90.00
_cell.angle_gamma   90.00
#
_symmetry.space_group_name_H-M   'P 1'
#
loop_
_entity.id
_entity.type
_entity.pdbx_description
1 polymer ?
#
loop_
_entity_poly.entity_id
_entity_poly.type
_entity_poly.pdbx_seq_one_letter_code
_entity_poly.pdbx_strand_id
1 'polypeptide(L)'
;VLKFNLTNDTSSYGLTTNKFLFEITHTLTFQLNPGTNTIIFPYPLYILKGQMIMINTSTANLLSINKKIDILYPDFYFQDNKLFELSWSIYFKCLIDQKFYMNIYEYTKVFIHNEQNKQFSLTAGFSNSSYDLNRNFIISNYKYSDFNCYNSNKTVNNSLDCTALLVSQAVSEFNVEHTDCTNQKLKNNFEDFFDGFGSFIQINSSQKLKYSKPFSHILSSSSEVLLDSNLIGFELSSYSSCSVKINLWSSNECNGQSCFYFFTQRPYFSATKLNSWNFDLEEGFNRILFDTYYPVVKNTFFSVETEQRLAMFNTETNFYSDFYINGTRLNPILENKLFFKALVDTGFYMSLVKFEKVNHPGVYQINIDNKKKNFTITNHKSIEIFCPYIQEYDLECFVSILSQAPDNQIFIDYGDCSNQIFSSESKTFVNFFGYHINETNVKEINSITDEKEFLILNSEFKYETELIGFEIFSTKSGFVNLQFISTVNCGSMIPCSTFLKENQFITNILPESDIIRINLKNGLHIYTLRQSKKIKKGSILILSHNDNGRIGFTEFNNLMNHTDFILIRSQNNLLKGFNNNSRFLINSLINTWHYIDTFKFNKTYPIFNLFYLKLKCSF
;
A
#
# COMPACT_ATOMS: atom_id res chain seq x y z
N VAL A 1 59.34 -5.47 17.64
CA VAL A 1 59.11 -5.73 19.08
C VAL A 1 57.65 -6.11 19.26
N LEU A 2 57.35 -7.18 19.99
CA LEU A 2 55.98 -7.65 20.23
C LEU A 2 55.59 -7.32 21.68
N LYS A 3 54.41 -6.71 21.89
CA LYS A 3 53.87 -6.39 23.20
C LYS A 3 52.55 -7.14 23.42
N PHE A 4 52.45 -7.95 24.47
CA PHE A 4 51.22 -8.61 24.88
C PHE A 4 50.59 -7.87 26.05
N ASN A 5 49.30 -7.59 25.96
CA ASN A 5 48.50 -7.04 27.04
C ASN A 5 47.41 -8.05 27.42
N LEU A 6 47.42 -8.54 28.66
CA LEU A 6 46.34 -9.38 29.18
C LEU A 6 45.22 -8.47 29.66
N THR A 7 43.99 -8.70 29.22
CA THR A 7 42.87 -7.80 29.52
C THR A 7 41.72 -8.50 30.23
N ASN A 8 41.13 -7.83 31.23
CA ASN A 8 39.84 -8.18 31.80
C ASN A 8 38.74 -7.38 31.09
N ASP A 9 37.65 -8.03 30.74
CA ASP A 9 36.41 -7.33 30.39
C ASP A 9 35.74 -6.85 31.69
N THR A 10 35.61 -5.53 31.84
CA THR A 10 34.98 -4.91 33.01
C THR A 10 33.54 -4.46 32.72
N SER A 11 33.03 -4.73 31.51
CA SER A 11 31.68 -4.33 31.15
C SER A 11 30.64 -5.23 31.83
N SER A 12 30.06 -4.73 32.92
CA SER A 12 28.75 -5.21 33.38
C SER A 12 27.76 -4.99 32.24
N TYR A 13 26.91 -5.99 31.95
CA TYR A 13 25.91 -6.01 30.86
C TYR A 13 24.85 -4.89 31.00
N GLY A 14 25.26 -3.63 30.83
CA GLY A 14 24.46 -2.41 30.87
C GLY A 14 24.53 -1.71 29.51
N LEU A 15 23.46 -1.85 28.74
CA LEU A 15 23.30 -1.58 27.31
C LEU A 15 23.37 -0.10 26.85
N THR A 16 24.12 0.81 27.49
CA THR A 16 23.97 2.25 27.14
C THR A 16 25.20 3.09 26.83
N THR A 17 26.44 2.60 26.86
CA THR A 17 27.55 3.34 26.22
C THR A 17 28.60 2.42 25.58
N ASN A 18 28.78 2.58 24.26
CA ASN A 18 29.69 1.80 23.39
C ASN A 18 31.18 2.11 23.65
N LYS A 19 31.67 1.90 24.86
CA LYS A 19 33.09 2.00 25.18
C LYS A 19 33.55 0.69 25.80
N PHE A 20 34.19 -0.14 24.99
CA PHE A 20 34.89 -1.33 25.51
C PHE A 20 36.00 -0.86 26.44
N LEU A 21 35.85 -1.13 27.73
CA LEU A 21 36.85 -0.86 28.76
C LEU A 21 37.56 -2.17 29.10
N PHE A 22 38.65 -2.42 28.37
CA PHE A 22 39.58 -3.49 28.70
C PHE A 22 40.57 -3.02 29.76
N GLU A 23 40.61 -3.67 30.92
CA GLU A 23 41.62 -3.40 31.92
C GLU A 23 42.86 -4.27 31.65
N ILE A 24 43.99 -3.63 31.34
CA ILE A 24 45.25 -4.34 31.11
C ILE A 24 45.82 -4.80 32.46
N THR A 25 45.82 -6.09 32.71
CA THR A 25 46.33 -6.71 33.95
C THR A 25 47.84 -6.95 33.89
N HIS A 26 48.38 -7.28 32.71
CA HIS A 26 49.80 -7.54 32.52
C HIS A 26 50.26 -7.06 31.15
N THR A 27 51.52 -6.62 31.07
CA THR A 27 52.17 -6.21 29.83
C THR A 27 53.51 -6.93 29.69
N LEU A 28 53.71 -7.66 28.59
CA LEU A 28 54.94 -8.39 28.31
C LEU A 28 55.52 -7.94 26.96
N THR A 29 56.84 -7.84 26.84
CA THR A 29 57.49 -7.36 25.61
C THR A 29 58.62 -8.29 25.18
N PHE A 30 58.63 -8.68 23.91
CA PHE A 30 59.58 -9.64 23.35
C PHE A 30 60.21 -9.16 22.04
N GLN A 31 61.46 -9.54 21.82
CA GLN A 31 62.09 -9.48 20.50
C GLN A 31 61.94 -10.84 19.83
N LEU A 32 61.42 -10.85 18.61
CA LEU A 32 61.18 -12.07 17.84
C LEU A 32 62.18 -12.18 16.70
N ASN A 33 62.65 -13.38 16.44
CA ASN A 33 63.44 -13.71 15.26
C ASN A 33 62.52 -14.24 14.15
N PRO A 34 62.93 -14.19 12.87
CA PRO A 34 62.20 -14.87 11.80
C PRO A 34 62.01 -16.37 12.10
N GLY A 35 60.79 -16.89 11.89
CA GLY A 35 60.46 -18.30 12.12
C GLY A 35 59.65 -18.56 13.40
N THR A 36 59.72 -19.80 13.93
CA THR A 36 58.98 -20.20 15.12
C THR A 36 59.69 -19.71 16.38
N ASN A 37 59.03 -18.88 17.17
CA ASN A 37 59.54 -18.38 18.43
C ASN A 37 58.80 -19.08 19.58
N THR A 38 59.55 -19.71 20.49
CA THR A 38 58.99 -20.26 21.74
C THR A 38 59.48 -19.42 22.89
N ILE A 39 58.55 -18.81 23.63
CA ILE A 39 58.86 -17.94 24.77
C ILE A 39 58.39 -18.66 26.03
N ILE A 40 59.34 -18.96 26.92
CA ILE A 40 59.08 -19.61 28.21
C ILE A 40 59.29 -18.56 29.30
N PHE A 41 58.26 -18.32 30.11
CA PHE A 41 58.39 -17.43 31.25
C PHE A 41 59.15 -18.11 32.40
N PRO A 42 59.94 -17.37 33.19
CA PRO A 42 60.61 -17.93 34.36
C PRO A 42 59.60 -18.43 35.41
N TYR A 43 58.39 -17.85 35.42
CA TYR A 43 57.26 -18.28 36.25
C TYR A 43 55.97 -18.27 35.41
N PRO A 44 55.08 -19.28 35.54
CA PRO A 44 53.78 -19.27 34.90
C PRO A 44 52.95 -18.04 35.33
N LEU A 45 52.24 -17.43 34.40
CA LEU A 45 51.28 -16.37 34.70
C LEU A 45 49.91 -17.01 34.96
N TYR A 46 49.33 -16.72 36.13
CA TYR A 46 47.98 -17.15 36.45
C TYR A 46 46.95 -16.29 35.70
N ILE A 47 46.13 -16.93 34.87
CA ILE A 47 45.13 -16.27 34.01
C ILE A 47 43.73 -16.65 34.48
N LEU A 48 42.87 -15.65 34.68
CA LEU A 48 41.46 -15.87 35.03
C LEU A 48 40.63 -16.20 33.79
N LYS A 49 39.57 -17.00 33.97
CA LYS A 49 38.60 -17.29 32.91
C LYS A 49 37.99 -15.98 32.39
N GLY A 50 37.99 -15.81 31.06
CA GLY A 50 37.47 -14.62 30.39
C GLY A 50 38.53 -13.57 30.07
N GLN A 51 39.78 -13.74 30.54
CA GLN A 51 40.88 -12.89 30.10
C GLN A 51 41.28 -13.16 28.66
N MET A 52 41.62 -12.09 27.95
CA MET A 52 42.05 -12.14 26.55
C MET A 52 43.47 -11.60 26.40
N ILE A 53 44.17 -12.12 25.39
CA ILE A 53 45.50 -11.63 25.00
C ILE A 53 45.33 -10.65 23.85
N MET A 54 45.70 -9.40 24.09
CA MET A 54 45.83 -8.39 23.05
C MET A 54 47.28 -8.35 22.59
N ILE A 55 47.49 -8.54 21.29
CA ILE A 55 48.82 -8.53 20.68
C ILE A 55 49.03 -7.18 19.99
N ASN A 56 50.05 -6.44 20.38
CA ASN A 56 50.45 -5.18 19.77
C ASN A 56 51.83 -5.32 19.14
N THR A 57 51.96 -4.92 17.88
CA THR A 57 53.20 -5.05 17.10
C THR A 57 53.59 -3.68 16.54
N SER A 58 54.88 -3.33 16.64
CA SER A 58 55.43 -2.11 16.05
C SER A 58 55.93 -2.30 14.61
N THR A 59 55.84 -3.52 14.07
CA THR A 59 56.47 -3.90 12.80
C THR A 59 55.44 -4.60 11.93
N ALA A 60 55.15 -4.04 10.76
CA ALA A 60 54.22 -4.65 9.81
C ALA A 60 54.66 -6.07 9.44
N ASN A 61 53.69 -6.96 9.25
CA ASN A 61 53.89 -8.36 8.85
C ASN A 61 54.77 -9.19 9.80
N LEU A 62 54.89 -8.80 11.08
CA LEU A 62 55.69 -9.53 12.07
C LEU A 62 55.11 -10.91 12.42
N LEU A 63 53.78 -11.05 12.40
CA LEU A 63 53.09 -12.27 12.81
C LEU A 63 52.63 -13.07 11.59
N SER A 64 52.83 -14.39 11.65
CA SER A 64 52.26 -15.31 10.66
C SER A 64 50.76 -15.46 10.89
N ILE A 65 50.00 -15.65 9.80
CA ILE A 65 48.56 -15.82 9.83
C ILE A 65 48.17 -17.22 9.33
N ASN A 66 47.11 -17.79 9.89
CA ASN A 66 46.47 -18.99 9.43
C ASN A 66 45.19 -18.63 8.69
N LYS A 67 45.14 -18.93 7.39
CA LYS A 67 43.97 -18.68 6.53
C LYS A 67 42.99 -19.86 6.48
N LYS A 68 43.26 -20.97 7.18
CA LYS A 68 42.32 -22.10 7.22
C LYS A 68 41.09 -21.71 8.03
N ILE A 69 39.91 -22.08 7.54
CA ILE A 69 38.59 -21.71 8.06
C ILE A 69 38.20 -22.56 9.29
N ASP A 70 39.01 -23.55 9.67
CA ASP A 70 38.68 -24.53 10.73
C ASP A 70 38.87 -23.97 12.17
N ILE A 71 38.57 -22.69 12.39
CA ILE A 71 38.84 -22.01 13.66
C ILE A 71 37.51 -21.72 14.36
N LEU A 72 37.31 -22.35 15.51
CA LEU A 72 36.10 -22.21 16.33
C LEU A 72 35.84 -20.79 16.84
N TYR A 73 36.90 -19.99 17.00
CA TYR A 73 36.83 -18.63 17.53
C TYR A 73 37.66 -17.71 16.63
N PRO A 74 37.06 -16.71 15.98
CA PRO A 74 37.81 -15.76 15.16
C PRO A 74 38.68 -14.86 16.05
N ASP A 75 39.82 -14.43 15.50
CA ASP A 75 40.62 -13.38 16.12
C ASP A 75 40.02 -12.00 15.78
N PHE A 76 40.30 -11.00 16.61
CA PHE A 76 39.81 -9.64 16.42
C PHE A 76 40.95 -8.64 16.34
N TYR A 77 40.82 -7.63 15.48
CA TYR A 77 41.64 -6.43 15.53
C TYR A 77 40.89 -5.29 16.21
N PHE A 78 41.58 -4.56 17.07
CA PHE A 78 41.01 -3.45 17.82
C PHE A 78 41.47 -2.13 17.22
N GLN A 79 40.53 -1.31 16.75
CA GLN A 79 40.78 0.01 16.18
C GLN A 79 39.68 0.99 16.63
N ASP A 80 40.08 2.17 17.10
CA ASP A 80 39.16 3.27 17.46
C ASP A 80 38.04 2.87 18.45
N ASN A 81 38.38 2.11 19.48
CA ASN A 81 37.45 1.52 20.46
C ASN A 81 36.42 0.54 19.89
N LYS A 82 36.68 -0.02 18.72
CA LYS A 82 35.87 -1.07 18.09
C LYS A 82 36.69 -2.32 17.86
N LEU A 83 36.06 -3.46 18.03
CA LEU A 83 36.59 -4.76 17.62
C LEU A 83 36.07 -5.08 16.22
N PHE A 84 36.95 -5.62 15.40
CA PHE A 84 36.64 -6.05 14.06
C PHE A 84 37.13 -7.49 13.91
N GLU A 85 36.25 -8.35 13.41
CA GLU A 85 36.56 -9.76 13.21
C GLU A 85 37.55 -9.93 12.06
N LEU A 86 38.53 -10.82 12.24
CA LEU A 86 39.50 -11.19 11.22
C LEU A 86 39.04 -12.47 10.50
N SER A 87 39.11 -12.48 9.17
CA SER A 87 38.83 -13.67 8.33
C SER A 87 39.96 -14.72 8.34
N TRP A 88 40.95 -14.52 9.20
CA TRP A 88 42.13 -15.36 9.40
C TRP A 88 42.54 -15.24 10.86
N SER A 89 43.26 -16.24 11.39
CA SER A 89 43.81 -16.15 12.74
C SER A 89 45.30 -15.85 12.72
N ILE A 90 45.80 -15.35 13.84
CA ILE A 90 47.22 -15.22 14.12
C ILE A 90 47.74 -16.62 14.48
N TYR A 91 48.88 -17.01 13.91
CA TYR A 91 49.56 -18.25 14.28
C TYR A 91 50.25 -18.09 15.64
N PHE A 92 49.45 -18.14 16.69
CA PHE A 92 49.85 -17.90 18.07
C PHE A 92 49.32 -19.02 18.97
N LYS A 93 50.16 -19.50 19.89
CA LYS A 93 49.79 -20.54 20.85
C LYS A 93 50.31 -20.13 22.23
N CYS A 94 49.43 -20.18 23.22
CA CYS A 94 49.83 -20.05 24.61
C CYS A 94 50.33 -21.40 25.12
N LEU A 95 51.51 -21.41 25.73
CA LEU A 95 51.95 -22.53 26.54
C LEU A 95 51.19 -22.47 27.87
N ILE A 96 50.66 -23.61 28.27
CA ILE A 96 49.91 -23.80 29.51
C ILE A 96 50.63 -24.83 30.36
N ASP A 97 50.55 -24.66 31.67
CA ASP A 97 51.14 -25.59 32.64
C ASP A 97 50.20 -26.76 32.98
N GLN A 98 48.92 -26.65 32.62
CA GLN A 98 47.90 -27.70 32.81
C GLN A 98 47.58 -28.39 31.49
N LYS A 99 47.45 -29.72 31.51
CA LYS A 99 46.96 -30.49 30.36
C LYS A 99 45.43 -30.48 30.34
N PHE A 100 44.84 -30.10 29.22
CA PHE A 100 43.41 -30.28 28.97
C PHE A 100 43.19 -31.21 27.77
N TYR A 101 42.07 -31.91 27.80
CA TYR A 101 41.54 -32.61 26.63
C TYR A 101 40.61 -31.65 25.89
N MET A 102 40.91 -31.38 24.62
CA MET A 102 40.01 -30.66 23.74
C MET A 102 39.43 -31.66 22.76
N ASN A 103 38.14 -31.93 22.89
CA ASN A 103 37.38 -32.71 21.93
C ASN A 103 36.38 -31.79 21.25
N ILE A 104 36.39 -31.78 19.92
CA ILE A 104 35.45 -31.03 19.10
C ILE A 104 34.45 -32.04 18.57
N TYR A 105 33.17 -31.77 18.80
CA TYR A 105 32.08 -32.59 18.29
C TYR A 105 31.24 -31.74 17.35
N GLU A 106 31.24 -32.12 16.07
CA GLU A 106 30.33 -31.55 15.09
C GLU A 106 29.06 -32.40 15.06
N TYR A 107 27.90 -31.75 15.20
CA TYR A 107 26.61 -32.41 15.16
C TYR A 107 25.62 -31.57 14.36
N THR A 108 24.93 -32.21 13.42
CA THR A 108 23.89 -31.59 12.61
C THR A 108 22.56 -32.26 12.91
N LYS A 109 21.58 -31.47 13.36
CA LYS A 109 20.18 -31.91 13.51
C LYS A 109 19.29 -31.09 12.61
N VAL A 110 18.60 -31.77 11.71
CA VAL A 110 17.50 -31.18 10.94
C VAL A 110 16.23 -31.30 11.77
N PHE A 111 15.60 -30.16 12.07
CA PHE A 111 14.32 -30.11 12.77
C PHE A 111 13.18 -30.08 11.75
N ILE A 112 12.17 -30.92 11.96
CA ILE A 112 10.93 -30.86 11.16
C ILE A 112 10.09 -29.72 11.75
N HIS A 113 9.91 -28.65 10.98
CA HIS A 113 9.17 -27.45 11.38
C HIS A 113 7.69 -27.82 11.59
N ASN A 114 7.30 -28.01 12.86
CA ASN A 114 5.92 -28.27 13.25
C ASN A 114 5.38 -26.98 13.90
N GLU A 115 4.11 -26.63 13.66
CA GLU A 115 3.51 -25.30 13.95
C GLU A 115 3.53 -24.85 15.42
N GLN A 116 3.97 -25.68 16.36
CA GLN A 116 4.06 -25.30 17.77
C GLN A 116 5.45 -24.73 18.04
N ASN A 117 5.52 -23.54 18.66
CA ASN A 117 6.74 -23.00 19.27
C ASN A 117 7.30 -24.03 20.25
N LYS A 118 8.18 -24.90 19.77
CA LYS A 118 8.76 -25.97 20.57
C LYS A 118 10.08 -25.46 21.12
N GLN A 119 10.19 -25.54 22.43
CA GLN A 119 11.45 -25.36 23.12
C GLN A 119 12.21 -26.68 23.06
N PHE A 120 13.37 -26.65 22.44
CA PHE A 120 14.31 -27.77 22.38
C PHE A 120 15.42 -27.53 23.40
N SER A 121 15.91 -28.61 24.00
CA SER A 121 17.08 -28.58 24.87
C SER A 121 18.15 -29.48 24.27
N LEU A 122 19.35 -28.93 24.08
CA LEU A 122 20.55 -29.70 23.80
C LEU A 122 21.28 -29.89 25.12
N THR A 123 21.38 -31.15 25.54
CA THR A 123 22.16 -31.59 26.70
C THR A 123 23.41 -32.30 26.21
N ALA A 124 24.58 -31.79 26.58
CA ALA A 124 25.86 -32.47 26.39
C ALA A 124 26.41 -32.88 27.76
N GLY A 125 26.47 -34.18 28.02
CA GLY A 125 27.05 -34.76 29.23
C GLY A 125 28.35 -35.50 28.92
N PHE A 126 29.27 -35.50 29.89
CA PHE A 126 30.46 -36.35 29.81
C PHE A 126 30.20 -37.65 30.56
N SER A 127 30.45 -38.81 29.94
CA SER A 127 30.14 -40.13 30.53
C SER A 127 30.77 -40.40 31.90
N ASN A 128 31.85 -39.71 32.24
CA ASN A 128 32.59 -39.85 33.50
C ASN A 128 32.53 -38.59 34.38
N SER A 129 31.57 -37.69 34.17
CA SER A 129 31.40 -36.46 34.95
C SER A 129 29.93 -36.27 35.33
N SER A 130 29.67 -35.61 36.46
CA SER A 130 28.33 -35.12 36.80
C SER A 130 27.98 -33.79 36.10
N TYR A 131 28.83 -33.33 35.18
CA TYR A 131 28.67 -32.05 34.51
C TYR A 131 27.91 -32.22 33.19
N ASP A 132 26.72 -31.64 33.14
CA ASP A 132 25.89 -31.52 31.94
C ASP A 132 25.80 -30.05 31.49
N LEU A 133 26.05 -29.82 30.20
CA LEU A 133 25.79 -28.53 29.57
C LEU A 133 24.41 -28.56 28.92
N ASN A 134 23.47 -27.79 29.49
CA ASN A 134 22.13 -27.61 28.93
C ASN A 134 22.01 -26.28 28.18
N ARG A 135 21.57 -26.32 26.93
CA ARG A 135 21.25 -25.14 26.11
C ARG A 135 19.84 -25.29 25.55
N ASN A 136 18.98 -24.32 25.85
CA ASN A 136 17.62 -24.28 25.34
C ASN A 136 17.53 -23.34 24.13
N PHE A 137 16.80 -23.74 23.10
CA PHE A 137 16.50 -22.92 21.92
C PHE A 137 15.06 -23.14 21.48
N ILE A 138 14.44 -22.12 20.87
CA ILE A 138 13.05 -22.17 20.41
C ILE A 138 13.08 -22.20 18.89
N ILE A 139 12.33 -23.14 18.31
CA ILE A 139 12.07 -23.16 16.87
C ILE A 139 10.60 -22.80 16.68
N SER A 140 10.35 -21.71 15.97
CA SER A 140 9.03 -21.17 15.68
C SER A 140 8.79 -21.10 14.18
N ASN A 141 7.60 -21.53 13.71
CA ASN A 141 7.16 -21.24 12.36
C ASN A 141 6.61 -19.82 12.33
N TYR A 142 7.44 -18.87 11.90
CA TYR A 142 6.97 -17.51 11.73
C TYR A 142 6.01 -17.43 10.54
N LYS A 143 4.77 -17.03 10.84
CA LYS A 143 3.73 -16.75 9.85
C LYS A 143 3.52 -15.24 9.77
N TYR A 144 3.34 -14.76 8.55
CA TYR A 144 2.93 -13.40 8.28
C TYR A 144 1.75 -13.42 7.32
N SER A 145 0.74 -12.61 7.62
CA SER A 145 -0.37 -12.32 6.72
C SER A 145 -0.58 -10.82 6.64
N ASP A 146 -0.89 -10.36 5.43
CA ASP A 146 -1.42 -9.03 5.12
C ASP A 146 -2.55 -9.19 4.12
N PHE A 147 -3.42 -8.20 4.02
CA PHE A 147 -4.59 -8.29 3.18
C PHE A 147 -5.06 -6.93 2.71
N ASN A 148 -5.53 -6.94 1.47
CA ASN A 148 -6.02 -5.77 0.77
C ASN A 148 -7.37 -6.11 0.14
N CYS A 149 -8.41 -5.36 0.51
CA CYS A 149 -9.74 -5.52 -0.04
C CYS A 149 -10.09 -4.26 -0.83
N TYR A 150 -9.93 -4.34 -2.15
CA TYR A 150 -9.94 -3.15 -3.03
C TYR A 150 -11.30 -2.44 -3.07
N ASN A 151 -12.37 -3.15 -2.77
CA ASN A 151 -13.74 -2.66 -2.83
C ASN A 151 -14.35 -2.38 -1.45
N SER A 152 -13.57 -2.38 -0.36
CA SER A 152 -14.07 -2.35 1.01
C SER A 152 -14.98 -1.16 1.37
N ASN A 153 -15.02 -0.11 0.53
CA ASN A 153 -15.85 1.09 0.70
C ASN A 153 -16.76 1.37 -0.52
N LYS A 154 -16.76 0.48 -1.52
CA LYS A 154 -17.39 0.69 -2.84
C LYS A 154 -17.94 -0.63 -3.42
N THR A 155 -18.55 -1.47 -2.59
CA THR A 155 -19.04 -2.78 -3.03
C THR A 155 -20.31 -2.62 -3.87
N VAL A 156 -20.26 -2.97 -5.16
CA VAL A 156 -21.40 -2.87 -6.09
C VAL A 156 -22.34 -4.09 -6.00
N ASN A 157 -21.97 -5.15 -5.27
CA ASN A 157 -22.79 -6.34 -5.08
C ASN A 157 -22.68 -6.91 -3.66
N ASN A 158 -22.35 -6.06 -2.68
CA ASN A 158 -22.15 -6.53 -1.31
C ASN A 158 -21.04 -7.61 -1.20
N SER A 159 -20.22 -7.82 -2.23
CA SER A 159 -19.05 -8.70 -2.20
C SER A 159 -17.80 -7.94 -1.74
N LEU A 160 -16.97 -8.59 -0.92
CA LEU A 160 -15.61 -8.13 -0.59
C LEU A 160 -14.61 -8.90 -1.46
N ASP A 161 -13.93 -8.18 -2.33
CA ASP A 161 -12.86 -8.72 -3.18
C ASP A 161 -11.53 -8.50 -2.47
N CYS A 162 -11.10 -9.51 -1.73
CA CYS A 162 -9.90 -9.46 -0.93
C CYS A 162 -8.78 -10.27 -1.56
N THR A 163 -7.58 -9.74 -1.48
CA THR A 163 -6.35 -10.50 -1.67
C THR A 163 -5.65 -10.60 -0.33
N ALA A 164 -5.22 -11.80 0.04
CA ALA A 164 -4.34 -12.04 1.18
C ALA A 164 -2.95 -12.38 0.68
N LEU A 165 -1.94 -11.68 1.18
CA LEU A 165 -0.55 -12.07 1.11
C LEU A 165 -0.24 -12.93 2.32
N LEU A 166 0.09 -14.20 2.07
CA LEU A 166 0.41 -15.20 3.08
C LEU A 166 1.88 -15.58 2.95
N VAL A 167 2.62 -15.53 4.05
CA VAL A 167 4.05 -15.87 4.12
C VAL A 167 4.31 -16.79 5.31
N SER A 168 4.99 -17.91 5.07
CA SER A 168 5.37 -18.85 6.13
C SER A 168 6.67 -19.58 5.81
N GLN A 169 7.43 -19.96 6.83
CA GLN A 169 8.64 -20.78 6.68
C GLN A 169 8.33 -22.26 6.36
N ALA A 170 7.07 -22.69 6.49
CA ALA A 170 6.64 -24.04 6.13
C ALA A 170 5.34 -24.00 5.30
N VAL A 171 5.14 -25.01 4.46
CA VAL A 171 3.85 -25.25 3.78
C VAL A 171 2.80 -25.47 4.87
N SER A 172 2.00 -24.45 5.15
CA SER A 172 1.05 -24.42 6.24
C SER A 172 -0.29 -23.85 5.80
N GLU A 173 -1.36 -24.27 6.48
CA GLU A 173 -2.69 -23.72 6.28
C GLU A 173 -2.82 -22.42 7.09
N PHE A 174 -3.53 -21.45 6.53
CA PHE A 174 -3.96 -20.25 7.23
C PHE A 174 -5.47 -20.37 7.50
N ASN A 175 -5.86 -20.22 8.77
CA ASN A 175 -7.27 -20.20 9.13
C ASN A 175 -7.77 -18.76 9.06
N VAL A 176 -8.75 -18.52 8.20
CA VAL A 176 -9.45 -17.24 8.09
C VAL A 176 -10.80 -17.39 8.78
N GLU A 177 -10.96 -16.67 9.87
CA GLU A 177 -12.23 -16.55 10.58
C GLU A 177 -12.90 -15.25 10.14
N HIS A 178 -14.12 -15.39 9.63
CA HIS A 178 -14.95 -14.26 9.23
C HIS A 178 -15.89 -13.85 10.37
N THR A 179 -16.47 -12.64 10.30
CA THR A 179 -17.41 -12.13 11.32
C THR A 179 -18.68 -12.93 11.53
N ASP A 180 -19.09 -13.72 10.54
CA ASP A 180 -20.22 -14.64 10.63
C ASP A 180 -19.82 -16.00 11.24
N CYS A 181 -18.65 -16.07 11.88
CA CYS A 181 -18.07 -17.28 12.47
C CYS A 181 -17.81 -18.42 11.47
N THR A 182 -17.88 -18.14 10.16
CA THR A 182 -17.42 -19.11 9.16
C THR A 182 -15.90 -19.13 9.14
N ASN A 183 -15.35 -20.34 9.04
CA ASN A 183 -13.92 -20.56 8.94
C ASN A 183 -13.60 -21.05 7.53
N GLN A 184 -12.69 -20.34 6.86
CA GLN A 184 -12.12 -20.77 5.60
C GLN A 184 -10.65 -21.12 5.82
N LYS A 185 -10.27 -22.34 5.41
CA LYS A 185 -8.86 -22.72 5.34
C LYS A 185 -8.28 -22.26 4.02
N LEU A 186 -7.42 -21.25 4.06
CA LEU A 186 -6.62 -20.88 2.91
C LEU A 186 -5.40 -21.80 2.89
N LYS A 187 -5.43 -22.77 1.98
CA LYS A 187 -4.25 -23.54 1.66
C LYS A 187 -3.30 -22.65 0.87
N ASN A 188 -2.05 -22.62 1.32
CA ASN A 188 -0.98 -22.07 0.53
C ASN A 188 -0.76 -23.00 -0.67
N ASN A 189 -1.54 -22.81 -1.74
CA ASN A 189 -1.62 -23.73 -2.88
C ASN A 189 -0.38 -23.68 -3.81
N PHE A 190 0.73 -23.07 -3.40
CA PHE A 190 1.90 -22.88 -4.26
C PHE A 190 3.15 -23.58 -3.71
N GLU A 191 3.88 -24.18 -4.67
CA GLU A 191 5.17 -24.87 -4.55
C GLU A 191 6.36 -23.90 -4.49
N ASP A 192 6.12 -22.60 -4.72
CA ASP A 192 7.19 -21.63 -4.94
C ASP A 192 7.83 -21.19 -3.62
N PHE A 193 9.05 -21.68 -3.41
CA PHE A 193 9.94 -21.24 -2.35
C PHE A 193 10.64 -19.94 -2.76
N PHE A 194 10.61 -18.95 -1.88
CA PHE A 194 11.20 -17.63 -2.07
C PHE A 194 12.42 -17.47 -1.16
N ASP A 195 13.57 -17.14 -1.73
CA ASP A 195 14.83 -16.87 -1.03
C ASP A 195 15.08 -15.36 -0.84
N GLY A 196 14.02 -14.53 -0.83
CA GLY A 196 14.17 -13.08 -0.70
C GLY A 196 12.86 -12.29 -0.74
N PHE A 197 12.92 -11.05 -0.23
CA PHE A 197 11.82 -10.08 -0.25
C PHE A 197 11.91 -9.18 -1.48
N GLY A 198 10.82 -9.02 -2.22
CA GLY A 198 10.79 -8.18 -3.42
C GLY A 198 9.95 -8.81 -4.53
N SER A 199 10.20 -8.35 -5.75
CA SER A 199 9.53 -8.86 -6.94
C SER A 199 10.04 -10.25 -7.31
N PHE A 200 9.11 -11.18 -7.59
CA PHE A 200 9.45 -12.51 -8.09
C PHE A 200 9.81 -12.45 -9.56
N ILE A 201 10.89 -13.12 -9.92
CA ILE A 201 11.48 -13.07 -11.25
C ILE A 201 11.35 -14.47 -11.86
N GLN A 202 10.41 -14.65 -12.78
CA GLN A 202 10.51 -15.74 -13.74
C GLN A 202 11.32 -15.25 -14.93
N ILE A 203 12.60 -15.62 -14.97
CA ILE A 203 13.58 -15.23 -16.02
C ILE A 203 13.11 -15.66 -17.44
N ASN A 204 12.10 -16.51 -17.55
CA ASN A 204 11.70 -17.16 -18.80
C ASN A 204 10.68 -16.42 -19.68
N SER A 205 10.19 -15.22 -19.34
CA SER A 205 9.09 -14.62 -20.11
C SER A 205 9.53 -13.40 -20.92
N SER A 206 9.07 -13.39 -22.18
CA SER A 206 9.15 -12.35 -23.20
C SER A 206 8.50 -11.00 -22.82
N GLN A 207 8.48 -10.64 -21.54
CA GLN A 207 7.89 -9.41 -21.05
C GLN A 207 8.75 -8.22 -21.48
N LYS A 208 8.11 -7.25 -22.15
CA LYS A 208 8.75 -5.98 -22.48
C LYS A 208 9.07 -5.24 -21.18
N LEU A 209 10.35 -5.21 -20.82
CA LEU A 209 10.84 -4.36 -19.73
C LEU A 209 10.53 -2.90 -20.08
N LYS A 210 9.92 -2.18 -19.12
CA LYS A 210 9.87 -0.72 -19.12
C LYS A 210 11.04 -0.21 -18.28
N TYR A 211 11.31 1.08 -18.38
CA TYR A 211 12.47 1.67 -17.71
C TYR A 211 12.05 2.84 -16.83
N SER A 212 12.69 2.95 -15.66
CA SER A 212 12.47 4.09 -14.77
C SER A 212 12.93 5.41 -15.41
N LYS A 213 12.51 6.54 -14.82
CA LYS A 213 13.13 7.83 -15.12
C LYS A 213 14.57 7.85 -14.61
N PRO A 214 15.52 8.51 -15.30
CA PRO A 214 16.85 8.75 -14.76
C PRO A 214 16.77 9.59 -13.47
N PHE A 215 17.80 9.49 -12.62
CA PHE A 215 17.85 10.13 -11.29
C PHE A 215 16.67 9.74 -10.40
N SER A 216 16.28 8.46 -10.42
CA SER A 216 15.16 7.98 -9.63
C SER A 216 15.62 7.47 -8.28
N HIS A 217 14.99 7.97 -7.21
CA HIS A 217 14.97 7.33 -5.90
C HIS A 217 13.67 6.55 -5.78
N ILE A 218 13.73 5.22 -5.87
CA ILE A 218 12.57 4.34 -5.92
C ILE A 218 12.49 3.56 -4.61
N LEU A 219 11.37 3.66 -3.91
CA LEU A 219 11.00 2.79 -2.81
C LEU A 219 10.37 1.51 -3.35
N SER A 220 11.02 0.36 -3.13
CA SER A 220 10.45 -0.95 -3.45
C SER A 220 9.62 -1.42 -2.27
N SER A 221 8.31 -1.19 -2.29
CA SER A 221 7.46 -1.57 -1.17
C SER A 221 7.31 -3.10 -1.06
N SER A 222 7.44 -3.80 -2.18
CA SER A 222 7.48 -5.27 -2.20
C SER A 222 8.70 -5.88 -1.51
N SER A 223 9.74 -5.08 -1.24
CA SER A 223 10.93 -5.49 -0.49
C SER A 223 10.81 -5.32 1.02
N GLU A 224 9.62 -4.99 1.54
CA GLU A 224 9.38 -4.95 2.98
C GLU A 224 9.69 -6.31 3.63
N VAL A 225 10.53 -6.30 4.66
CA VAL A 225 10.94 -7.48 5.41
C VAL A 225 9.76 -7.90 6.29
N LEU A 226 9.14 -9.02 5.96
CA LEU A 226 7.91 -9.47 6.62
C LEU A 226 8.19 -10.31 7.88
N LEU A 227 9.40 -10.89 7.95
CA LEU A 227 9.92 -11.74 9.02
C LEU A 227 11.38 -11.37 9.29
N ASP A 228 11.81 -11.38 10.55
CA ASP A 228 13.22 -11.19 10.89
C ASP A 228 14.08 -12.25 10.16
N SER A 229 15.11 -11.80 9.45
CA SER A 229 15.91 -12.64 8.55
C SER A 229 17.34 -12.11 8.46
N ASN A 230 18.27 -12.86 7.87
CA ASN A 230 19.58 -12.33 7.52
C ASN A 230 19.67 -12.06 6.02
N LEU A 231 19.94 -10.81 5.66
CA LEU A 231 20.15 -10.35 4.29
C LEU A 231 21.52 -10.83 3.80
N ILE A 232 21.55 -11.57 2.70
CA ILE A 232 22.78 -12.13 2.11
C ILE A 232 23.14 -11.49 0.76
N GLY A 233 22.28 -10.64 0.21
CA GLY A 233 22.53 -10.01 -1.09
C GLY A 233 21.32 -9.36 -1.74
N PHE A 234 21.43 -9.04 -3.03
CA PHE A 234 20.39 -8.43 -3.85
C PHE A 234 20.33 -9.04 -5.25
N GLU A 235 19.14 -9.05 -5.85
CA GLU A 235 18.93 -9.26 -7.27
C GLU A 235 18.21 -8.04 -7.85
N LEU A 236 18.73 -7.51 -8.96
CA LEU A 236 18.13 -6.39 -9.66
C LEU A 236 18.56 -6.36 -11.12
N SER A 237 17.80 -5.67 -11.98
CA SER A 237 18.14 -5.56 -13.39
C SER A 237 18.32 -4.09 -13.81
N SER A 238 19.39 -3.84 -14.55
CA SER A 238 19.75 -2.52 -15.07
C SER A 238 19.56 -2.48 -16.60
N TYR A 239 19.20 -1.31 -17.14
CA TYR A 239 19.13 -1.10 -18.59
C TYR A 239 20.50 -0.90 -19.23
N SER A 240 21.44 -0.37 -18.46
CA SER A 240 22.78 -0.02 -18.89
C SER A 240 23.68 -0.01 -17.67
N SER A 241 24.97 -0.25 -17.88
CA SER A 241 25.93 -0.27 -16.77
C SER A 241 25.89 1.04 -15.98
N CYS A 242 25.66 0.93 -14.67
CA CYS A 242 25.42 2.09 -13.81
C CYS A 242 25.80 1.81 -12.36
N SER A 243 26.10 2.88 -11.62
CA SER A 243 26.23 2.79 -10.17
C SER A 243 24.86 2.94 -9.52
N VAL A 244 24.56 2.07 -8.57
CA VAL A 244 23.32 2.08 -7.79
C VAL A 244 23.64 2.13 -6.31
N LYS A 245 22.76 2.80 -5.57
CA LYS A 245 22.81 2.87 -4.12
C LYS A 245 21.53 2.31 -3.52
N ILE A 246 21.66 1.21 -2.81
CA ILE A 246 20.56 0.54 -2.13
C ILE A 246 20.57 1.00 -0.68
N ASN A 247 19.44 1.52 -0.21
CA ASN A 247 19.28 2.01 1.16
C ASN A 247 18.27 1.13 1.90
N LEU A 248 18.61 0.72 3.13
CA LEU A 248 17.71 0.05 4.07
C LEU A 248 17.12 1.08 5.02
N TRP A 249 15.81 1.02 5.22
CA TRP A 249 15.06 1.97 6.03
C TRP A 249 14.20 1.26 7.08
N SER A 250 13.94 1.95 8.18
CA SER A 250 12.91 1.60 9.16
C SER A 250 12.00 2.80 9.39
N SER A 251 10.70 2.57 9.58
CA SER A 251 9.77 3.62 10.01
C SER A 251 8.97 3.19 11.23
N ASN A 252 8.98 4.04 12.26
CA ASN A 252 8.13 3.86 13.43
C ASN A 252 6.65 4.18 13.11
N GLU A 253 6.37 4.87 12.02
CA GLU A 253 5.02 5.33 11.67
C GLU A 253 4.13 4.19 11.16
N CYS A 254 4.72 3.07 10.72
CA CYS A 254 3.95 1.90 10.28
C CYS A 254 3.14 1.27 11.42
N ASN A 255 3.41 1.59 12.70
CA ASN A 255 2.59 1.23 13.88
C ASN A 255 2.15 -0.25 13.94
N GLY A 256 3.02 -1.17 13.51
CA GLY A 256 2.73 -2.62 13.48
C GLY A 256 1.90 -3.11 12.29
N GLN A 257 1.47 -2.22 11.40
CA GLN A 257 0.93 -2.53 10.07
C GLN A 257 2.06 -2.58 9.04
N SER A 258 1.77 -3.06 7.81
CA SER A 258 2.76 -3.00 6.72
C SER A 258 3.06 -1.55 6.36
N CYS A 259 4.33 -1.24 6.14
CA CYS A 259 4.76 0.10 5.73
C CYS A 259 4.17 0.48 4.37
N PHE A 260 3.95 -0.49 3.49
CA PHE A 260 3.19 -0.26 2.27
C PHE A 260 1.81 0.35 2.53
N TYR A 261 1.04 -0.22 3.47
CA TYR A 261 -0.31 0.27 3.77
C TYR A 261 -0.25 1.71 4.27
N PHE A 262 0.71 2.00 5.16
CA PHE A 262 0.94 3.35 5.65
C PHE A 262 1.23 4.34 4.52
N PHE A 263 2.18 4.03 3.62
CA PHE A 263 2.56 4.90 2.51
C PHE A 263 1.46 5.11 1.48
N THR A 264 0.58 4.12 1.31
CA THR A 264 -0.58 4.25 0.42
C THR A 264 -1.62 5.22 1.00
N GLN A 265 -1.82 5.23 2.32
CA GLN A 265 -2.76 6.14 2.99
C GLN A 265 -2.17 7.53 3.21
N ARG A 266 -0.86 7.59 3.46
CA ARG A 266 -0.10 8.82 3.73
C ARG A 266 1.15 8.80 2.86
N PRO A 267 1.11 9.42 1.67
CA PRO A 267 2.21 9.39 0.70
C PRO A 267 3.36 10.32 1.11
N TYR A 268 3.82 10.19 2.35
CA TYR A 268 4.93 10.91 2.94
C TYR A 268 6.01 9.93 3.37
N PHE A 269 7.24 10.19 2.94
CA PHE A 269 8.41 9.42 3.30
C PHE A 269 8.99 9.94 4.62
N SER A 270 8.74 9.20 5.69
CA SER A 270 9.30 9.43 7.02
C SER A 270 9.92 8.13 7.52
N ALA A 271 11.23 8.02 7.38
CA ALA A 271 11.96 6.80 7.71
C ALA A 271 13.40 7.12 8.16
N THR A 272 13.92 6.30 9.06
CA THR A 272 15.31 6.33 9.50
C THR A 272 16.12 5.37 8.64
N LYS A 273 17.20 5.87 8.05
CA LYS A 273 18.13 5.03 7.29
C LYS A 273 18.94 4.17 8.24
N LEU A 274 18.87 2.86 8.08
CA LEU A 274 19.64 1.90 8.89
C LEU A 274 20.99 1.57 8.24
N ASN A 275 21.00 1.37 6.92
CA ASN A 275 22.21 1.03 6.18
C ASN A 275 22.14 1.49 4.71
N SER A 276 23.28 1.50 4.02
CA SER A 276 23.37 1.82 2.59
C SER A 276 24.56 1.10 1.95
N TRP A 277 24.34 0.58 0.74
CA TRP A 277 25.35 -0.11 -0.06
C TRP A 277 25.43 0.52 -1.46
N ASN A 278 26.63 0.61 -2.01
CA ASN A 278 26.87 1.09 -3.38
C ASN A 278 27.43 -0.06 -4.23
N PHE A 279 26.89 -0.24 -5.42
CA PHE A 279 27.32 -1.26 -6.37
C PHE A 279 27.38 -0.70 -7.78
N ASP A 280 28.34 -1.18 -8.56
CA ASP A 280 28.35 -0.99 -10.00
C ASP A 280 27.67 -2.19 -10.65
N LEU A 281 26.61 -1.93 -11.41
CA LEU A 281 25.84 -2.92 -12.13
C LEU A 281 26.30 -3.00 -13.57
N GLU A 282 26.27 -4.21 -14.12
CA GLU A 282 26.34 -4.43 -15.56
C GLU A 282 24.94 -4.32 -16.17
N GLU A 283 24.86 -4.08 -17.48
CA GLU A 283 23.60 -4.15 -18.23
C GLU A 283 22.96 -5.54 -18.08
N GLY A 284 21.65 -5.59 -17.81
CA GLY A 284 20.91 -6.84 -17.65
C GLY A 284 20.71 -7.25 -16.20
N PHE A 285 20.70 -8.56 -15.91
CA PHE A 285 20.42 -9.11 -14.58
C PHE A 285 21.68 -9.16 -13.72
N ASN A 286 21.59 -8.62 -12.51
CA ASN A 286 22.69 -8.57 -11.55
C ASN A 286 22.28 -9.29 -10.27
N ARG A 287 23.13 -10.22 -9.81
CA ARG A 287 23.01 -10.88 -8.51
C ARG A 287 24.25 -10.57 -7.68
N ILE A 288 24.04 -9.89 -6.57
CA ILE A 288 25.09 -9.40 -5.67
C ILE A 288 24.98 -10.15 -4.37
N LEU A 289 26.07 -10.76 -3.91
CA LEU A 289 26.13 -11.48 -2.63
C LEU A 289 27.10 -10.75 -1.70
N PHE A 290 26.77 -10.72 -0.42
CA PHE A 290 27.66 -10.19 0.61
C PHE A 290 28.63 -11.26 1.10
N ASP A 291 29.83 -10.82 1.51
CA ASP A 291 30.79 -11.69 2.19
C ASP A 291 30.30 -12.12 3.59
N THR A 292 29.46 -11.30 4.22
CA THR A 292 28.84 -11.55 5.52
C THR A 292 27.37 -11.16 5.48
N TYR A 293 26.52 -11.90 6.19
CA TYR A 293 25.10 -11.58 6.23
C TYR A 293 24.84 -10.33 7.09
N TYR A 294 23.77 -9.61 6.79
CA TYR A 294 23.33 -8.44 7.56
C TYR A 294 21.95 -8.71 8.19
N PRO A 295 21.80 -8.70 9.53
CA PRO A 295 20.51 -8.97 10.15
C PRO A 295 19.51 -7.86 9.81
N VAL A 296 18.34 -8.24 9.30
CA VAL A 296 17.24 -7.33 9.00
C VAL A 296 16.02 -7.69 9.83
N VAL A 297 15.41 -6.67 10.43
CA VAL A 297 14.22 -6.83 11.27
C VAL A 297 12.95 -6.56 10.46
N LYS A 298 11.86 -7.16 10.91
CA LYS A 298 10.52 -6.97 10.34
C LYS A 298 10.14 -5.48 10.23
N ASN A 299 9.38 -5.14 9.19
CA ASN A 299 8.91 -3.80 8.82
C ASN A 299 10.04 -2.85 8.37
N THR A 300 11.23 -3.37 8.08
CA THR A 300 12.25 -2.63 7.32
C THR A 300 12.01 -2.80 5.82
N PHE A 301 12.45 -1.86 5.00
CA PHE A 301 12.21 -1.87 3.55
C PHE A 301 13.35 -1.19 2.79
N PHE A 302 13.44 -1.44 1.49
CA PHE A 302 14.55 -0.96 0.66
C PHE A 302 14.12 0.10 -0.34
N SER A 303 15.02 1.04 -0.60
CA SER A 303 14.93 1.95 -1.74
C SER A 303 16.19 1.86 -2.60
N VAL A 304 16.04 2.02 -3.90
CA VAL A 304 17.16 2.09 -4.85
C VAL A 304 17.28 3.51 -5.39
N GLU A 305 18.46 4.09 -5.26
CA GLU A 305 18.85 5.38 -5.79
C GLU A 305 19.83 5.16 -6.95
N THR A 306 19.53 5.72 -8.12
CA THR A 306 20.44 5.66 -9.28
C THR A 306 20.26 6.85 -10.19
N GLU A 307 21.34 7.23 -10.88
CA GLU A 307 21.33 8.26 -11.92
C GLU A 307 20.79 7.73 -13.26
N GLN A 308 20.86 6.42 -13.50
CA GLN A 308 20.42 5.78 -14.73
C GLN A 308 19.06 5.11 -14.61
N ARG A 309 18.61 4.43 -15.67
CA ARG A 309 17.31 3.77 -15.69
C ARG A 309 17.41 2.33 -15.20
N LEU A 310 16.54 1.95 -14.27
CA LEU A 310 16.38 0.57 -13.81
C LEU A 310 15.28 -0.13 -14.61
N ALA A 311 15.43 -1.46 -14.72
CA ALA A 311 14.41 -2.29 -15.33
C ALA A 311 13.15 -2.32 -14.44
N MET A 312 12.01 -2.14 -15.08
CA MET A 312 10.69 -2.25 -14.48
C MET A 312 9.85 -3.23 -15.29
N PHE A 313 8.97 -3.95 -14.63
CA PHE A 313 8.08 -4.89 -15.30
C PHE A 313 6.63 -4.57 -14.96
N ASN A 314 5.75 -4.84 -15.92
CA ASN A 314 4.32 -4.65 -15.74
C ASN A 314 3.77 -5.82 -14.94
N THR A 315 3.04 -5.55 -13.85
CA THR A 315 2.41 -6.60 -13.06
C THR A 315 0.91 -6.35 -12.98
N GLU A 316 0.14 -7.35 -13.39
CA GLU A 316 -1.32 -7.34 -13.26
C GLU A 316 -1.75 -7.49 -11.79
N THR A 317 -0.88 -8.03 -10.93
CA THR A 317 -1.18 -8.33 -9.52
C THR A 317 -0.39 -7.43 -8.57
N ASN A 318 -0.84 -6.19 -8.40
CA ASN A 318 -0.24 -5.23 -7.49
C ASN A 318 -0.79 -5.38 -6.07
N PHE A 319 -0.26 -6.33 -5.28
CA PHE A 319 -0.48 -6.31 -3.84
C PHE A 319 0.21 -5.09 -3.19
N TYR A 320 1.48 -4.87 -3.56
CA TYR A 320 2.31 -3.73 -3.15
C TYR A 320 2.78 -2.92 -4.37
N SER A 321 2.45 -1.63 -4.41
CA SER A 321 2.91 -0.65 -5.43
C SER A 321 4.23 -0.01 -5.00
N ASP A 322 5.18 0.13 -5.92
CA ASP A 322 6.42 0.87 -5.65
C ASP A 322 6.19 2.39 -5.75
N PHE A 323 7.12 3.20 -5.22
CA PHE A 323 6.97 4.66 -5.20
C PHE A 323 8.24 5.36 -5.66
N TYR A 324 8.09 6.48 -6.39
CA TYR A 324 9.15 7.47 -6.53
C TYR A 324 9.18 8.35 -5.28
N ILE A 325 10.35 8.48 -4.67
CA ILE A 325 10.63 9.40 -3.57
C ILE A 325 11.03 10.75 -4.18
N ASN A 326 10.21 11.78 -3.95
CA ASN A 326 10.51 13.15 -4.35
C ASN A 326 10.52 14.05 -3.10
N GLY A 327 11.71 14.25 -2.54
CA GLY A 327 11.86 14.85 -1.21
C GLY A 327 11.18 13.99 -0.16
N THR A 328 10.17 14.53 0.53
CA THR A 328 9.35 13.79 1.50
C THR A 328 8.08 13.21 0.89
N ARG A 329 7.77 13.42 -0.40
CA ARG A 329 6.55 12.90 -1.03
C ARG A 329 6.80 11.58 -1.74
N LEU A 330 5.86 10.65 -1.59
CA LEU A 330 5.85 9.37 -2.29
C LEU A 330 4.86 9.44 -3.46
N ASN A 331 5.33 9.19 -4.68
CA ASN A 331 4.49 9.15 -5.87
C ASN A 331 4.38 7.69 -6.33
N PRO A 332 3.19 7.07 -6.30
CA PRO A 332 3.04 5.67 -6.66
C PRO A 332 3.41 5.46 -8.13
N ILE A 333 4.13 4.37 -8.39
CA ILE A 333 4.42 3.91 -9.74
C ILE A 333 3.27 3.01 -10.18
N LEU A 334 2.39 3.55 -11.02
CA LEU A 334 1.23 2.81 -11.52
C LEU A 334 1.67 1.74 -12.52
N GLU A 335 1.11 0.54 -12.37
CA GLU A 335 1.23 -0.60 -13.29
C GLU A 335 2.65 -1.14 -13.50
N ASN A 336 3.67 -0.62 -12.82
CA ASN A 336 5.05 -1.09 -13.00
C ASN A 336 5.72 -1.27 -11.65
N LYS A 337 6.51 -2.33 -11.53
CA LYS A 337 7.34 -2.59 -10.35
C LYS A 337 8.81 -2.57 -10.71
N LEU A 338 9.61 -2.12 -9.76
CA LEU A 338 11.04 -2.24 -9.85
C LEU A 338 11.42 -3.72 -9.83
N PHE A 339 12.30 -4.11 -10.74
CA PHE A 339 12.92 -5.42 -10.71
C PHE A 339 13.99 -5.40 -9.60
N PHE A 340 13.59 -5.76 -8.38
CA PHE A 340 14.43 -5.70 -7.19
C PHE A 340 13.98 -6.74 -6.15
N LYS A 341 14.96 -7.49 -5.63
CA LYS A 341 14.77 -8.48 -4.59
C LYS A 341 15.95 -8.46 -3.62
N ALA A 342 15.65 -8.41 -2.34
CA ALA A 342 16.58 -8.53 -1.23
C ALA A 342 16.69 -10.00 -0.83
N LEU A 343 17.85 -10.62 -1.08
CA LEU A 343 18.09 -12.04 -0.83
C LEU A 343 18.31 -12.32 0.65
N VAL A 344 17.70 -13.37 1.18
CA VAL A 344 17.86 -13.80 2.58
C VAL A 344 18.41 -15.22 2.68
N ASP A 345 19.06 -15.52 3.81
CA ASP A 345 19.60 -16.84 4.11
C ASP A 345 18.53 -17.93 4.35
N THR A 346 17.34 -17.49 4.72
CA THR A 346 16.21 -18.32 5.12
C THR A 346 15.02 -18.02 4.22
N GLY A 347 14.83 -18.86 3.20
CA GLY A 347 13.68 -18.70 2.32
C GLY A 347 12.34 -19.08 3.00
N PHE A 348 11.25 -18.75 2.32
CA PHE A 348 9.88 -18.86 2.80
C PHE A 348 8.92 -19.18 1.66
N TYR A 349 7.74 -19.67 1.99
CA TYR A 349 6.63 -19.83 1.04
C TYR A 349 5.78 -18.57 1.05
N MET A 350 5.54 -17.98 -0.11
CA MET A 350 4.70 -16.80 -0.27
C MET A 350 3.55 -17.09 -1.24
N SER A 351 2.35 -16.60 -0.93
CA SER A 351 1.19 -16.73 -1.80
C SER A 351 0.26 -15.53 -1.74
N LEU A 352 -0.32 -15.23 -2.89
CA LEU A 352 -1.41 -14.27 -3.03
C LEU A 352 -2.71 -15.05 -3.26
N VAL A 353 -3.54 -15.11 -2.23
CA VAL A 353 -4.83 -15.79 -2.31
C VAL A 353 -5.92 -14.75 -2.51
N LYS A 354 -6.59 -14.82 -3.67
CA LYS A 354 -7.81 -14.04 -3.91
C LYS A 354 -9.00 -14.82 -3.34
N PHE A 355 -9.84 -14.15 -2.58
CA PHE A 355 -11.10 -14.70 -2.12
C PHE A 355 -12.19 -13.63 -2.19
N GLU A 356 -13.38 -14.07 -2.59
CA GLU A 356 -14.58 -13.25 -2.67
C GLU A 356 -15.54 -13.71 -1.57
N LYS A 357 -16.11 -12.75 -0.83
CA LYS A 357 -17.18 -13.05 0.13
C LYS A 357 -18.37 -12.12 -0.08
N VAL A 358 -19.53 -12.68 -0.41
CA VAL A 358 -20.81 -11.98 -0.45
C VAL A 358 -21.29 -11.71 0.98
N ASN A 359 -21.52 -10.46 1.33
CA ASN A 359 -21.76 -9.99 2.69
C ASN A 359 -22.83 -8.89 2.72
N HIS A 360 -23.68 -8.85 3.74
CA HIS A 360 -24.62 -7.73 3.93
C HIS A 360 -23.88 -6.41 4.29
N PRO A 361 -24.53 -5.25 4.34
CA PRO A 361 -23.92 -4.05 4.90
C PRO A 361 -23.61 -4.22 6.39
N GLY A 362 -22.52 -3.62 6.84
CA GLY A 362 -22.10 -3.67 8.24
C GLY A 362 -20.59 -3.50 8.40
N VAL A 363 -20.14 -3.50 9.65
CA VAL A 363 -18.71 -3.58 9.99
C VAL A 363 -18.33 -5.06 10.08
N TYR A 364 -17.47 -5.48 9.17
CA TYR A 364 -16.90 -6.82 9.11
C TYR A 364 -15.52 -6.81 9.73
N GLN A 365 -15.20 -7.84 10.47
CA GLN A 365 -13.88 -8.08 11.02
C GLN A 365 -13.39 -9.41 10.44
N ILE A 366 -12.26 -9.38 9.75
CA ILE A 366 -11.59 -10.60 9.29
C ILE A 366 -10.45 -10.87 10.26
N ASN A 367 -10.36 -12.11 10.74
CA ASN A 367 -9.32 -12.57 11.64
C ASN A 367 -8.48 -13.65 10.94
N ILE A 368 -7.17 -13.45 10.86
CA ILE A 368 -6.20 -14.44 10.33
C ILE A 368 -5.08 -14.57 11.34
N ASP A 369 -4.89 -15.76 11.91
CA ASP A 369 -3.85 -16.06 12.91
C ASP A 369 -3.75 -14.99 14.03
N ASN A 370 -4.90 -14.58 14.58
CA ASN A 370 -5.07 -13.56 15.63
C ASN A 370 -4.89 -12.09 15.21
N LYS A 371 -4.66 -11.78 13.92
CA LYS A 371 -4.72 -10.40 13.41
C LYS A 371 -6.13 -10.04 12.97
N LYS A 372 -6.73 -9.05 13.63
CA LYS A 372 -8.05 -8.50 13.31
C LYS A 372 -7.93 -7.26 12.42
N LYS A 373 -8.78 -7.15 11.41
CA LYS A 373 -9.01 -5.86 10.72
C LYS A 373 -10.45 -5.70 10.31
N ASN A 374 -10.88 -4.45 10.40
CA ASN A 374 -12.25 -4.05 10.20
C ASN A 374 -12.44 -3.47 8.80
N PHE A 375 -13.56 -3.78 8.17
CA PHE A 375 -14.00 -3.28 6.88
C PHE A 375 -15.46 -2.87 6.99
N THR A 376 -15.85 -1.79 6.33
CA THR A 376 -17.23 -1.27 6.41
C THR A 376 -17.91 -1.43 5.06
N ILE A 377 -18.77 -2.43 4.92
CA ILE A 377 -19.59 -2.62 3.72
C ILE A 377 -20.83 -1.75 3.86
N THR A 378 -21.10 -0.89 2.88
CA THR A 378 -22.30 -0.04 2.85
C THR A 378 -23.28 -0.53 1.79
N ASN A 379 -24.58 -0.48 2.12
CA ASN A 379 -25.65 -0.69 1.14
C ASN A 379 -25.59 0.40 0.06
N HIS A 380 -26.12 0.12 -1.12
CA HIS A 380 -26.32 1.09 -2.20
C HIS A 380 -27.09 2.32 -1.72
N LYS A 381 -26.34 3.33 -1.28
CA LYS A 381 -26.81 4.64 -0.90
C LYS A 381 -26.01 5.63 -1.71
N SER A 382 -26.69 6.50 -2.43
CA SER A 382 -26.06 7.68 -3.03
C SER A 382 -26.43 8.88 -2.21
N ILE A 383 -25.41 9.65 -1.82
CA ILE A 383 -25.56 10.90 -1.08
C ILE A 383 -24.97 11.99 -1.95
N GLU A 384 -25.76 13.02 -2.24
CA GLU A 384 -25.34 14.19 -2.97
C GLU A 384 -25.38 15.38 -2.04
N ILE A 385 -24.26 16.08 -1.91
CA ILE A 385 -24.16 17.27 -1.07
C ILE A 385 -23.94 18.48 -1.98
N PHE A 386 -24.78 19.49 -1.82
CA PHE A 386 -24.70 20.74 -2.57
C PHE A 386 -24.78 21.93 -1.62
N CYS A 387 -23.75 22.76 -1.58
CA CYS A 387 -23.66 23.93 -0.71
C CYS A 387 -23.62 25.21 -1.55
N PRO A 388 -24.78 25.79 -1.91
CA PRO A 388 -24.85 26.95 -2.82
C PRO A 388 -24.29 28.24 -2.22
N TYR A 389 -24.26 28.36 -0.89
CA TYR A 389 -23.87 29.57 -0.19
C TYR A 389 -22.82 29.26 0.89
N ILE A 390 -21.63 29.82 0.69
CA ILE A 390 -20.60 29.94 1.72
C ILE A 390 -20.33 31.44 1.84
N GLN A 391 -21.06 32.11 2.72
CA GLN A 391 -20.90 33.55 2.93
C GLN A 391 -20.80 33.79 4.44
N GLU A 392 -19.78 34.55 4.86
CA GLU A 392 -19.66 34.99 6.26
C GLU A 392 -19.78 33.87 7.31
N TYR A 393 -19.12 32.73 7.05
CA TYR A 393 -19.07 31.57 7.97
C TYR A 393 -20.37 30.77 8.10
N ASP A 394 -21.42 31.16 7.38
CA ASP A 394 -22.63 30.38 7.22
C ASP A 394 -22.51 29.44 6.02
N LEU A 395 -22.61 28.16 6.31
CA LEU A 395 -22.66 27.07 5.35
C LEU A 395 -24.11 26.58 5.25
N GLU A 396 -24.78 26.95 4.16
CA GLU A 396 -26.09 26.39 3.80
C GLU A 396 -25.88 25.27 2.79
N CYS A 397 -26.22 24.05 3.17
CA CYS A 397 -26.08 22.86 2.33
C CYS A 397 -27.39 22.09 2.23
N PHE A 398 -27.50 21.39 1.11
CA PHE A 398 -28.58 20.47 0.80
C PHE A 398 -27.99 19.09 0.59
N VAL A 399 -28.64 18.09 1.17
CA VAL A 399 -28.27 16.69 1.03
C VAL A 399 -29.42 15.97 0.38
N SER A 400 -29.21 15.44 -0.83
CA SER A 400 -30.15 14.53 -1.47
C SER A 400 -29.69 13.10 -1.29
N ILE A 401 -30.63 12.23 -0.93
CA ILE A 401 -30.35 10.85 -0.59
C ILE A 401 -31.25 9.96 -1.39
N LEU A 402 -30.62 9.02 -2.08
CA LEU A 402 -31.28 7.98 -2.84
C LEU A 402 -30.95 6.64 -2.17
N SER A 403 -31.98 5.97 -1.67
CA SER A 403 -31.85 4.72 -0.93
C SER A 403 -32.96 3.75 -1.30
N GLN A 404 -32.66 2.45 -1.31
CA GLN A 404 -33.69 1.41 -1.47
C GLN A 404 -34.43 1.11 -0.15
N ALA A 405 -33.96 1.64 0.97
CA ALA A 405 -34.64 1.57 2.26
C ALA A 405 -35.37 2.90 2.57
N PRO A 406 -36.60 2.85 3.11
CA PRO A 406 -37.37 4.06 3.47
C PRO A 406 -36.75 4.84 4.62
N ASP A 407 -36.07 4.13 5.52
CA ASP A 407 -35.46 4.62 6.73
C ASP A 407 -33.92 4.64 6.61
N ASN A 408 -33.34 5.83 6.75
CA ASN A 408 -31.88 6.01 6.70
C ASN A 408 -31.42 6.98 7.79
N GLN A 409 -30.32 6.66 8.46
CA GLN A 409 -29.61 7.62 9.31
C GLN A 409 -28.40 8.17 8.55
N ILE A 410 -28.24 9.50 8.58
CA ILE A 410 -27.13 10.21 7.95
C ILE A 410 -26.37 10.93 9.02
N PHE A 411 -25.08 10.62 9.10
CA PHE A 411 -24.14 11.31 9.96
C PHE A 411 -23.42 12.39 9.15
N ILE A 412 -23.57 13.66 9.55
CA ILE A 412 -22.85 14.79 8.98
C ILE A 412 -21.79 15.23 9.98
N ASP A 413 -20.53 15.14 9.58
CA ASP A 413 -19.38 15.67 10.31
C ASP A 413 -19.00 17.04 9.71
N TYR A 414 -18.97 18.08 10.54
CA TYR A 414 -18.68 19.44 10.10
C TYR A 414 -17.17 19.77 10.09
N GLY A 415 -16.32 18.82 10.47
CA GLY A 415 -14.85 18.98 10.50
C GLY A 415 -14.33 19.80 11.69
N ASP A 416 -15.20 20.22 12.60
CA ASP A 416 -14.89 20.95 13.85
C ASP A 416 -15.17 20.10 15.10
N CYS A 417 -15.16 18.77 14.94
CA CYS A 417 -15.59 17.77 15.94
C CYS A 417 -17.08 17.85 16.34
N SER A 418 -17.88 18.74 15.74
CA SER A 418 -19.33 18.67 15.85
C SER A 418 -19.91 17.77 14.75
N ASN A 419 -20.98 17.07 15.10
CA ASN A 419 -21.70 16.22 14.18
C ASN A 419 -23.21 16.36 14.37
N GLN A 420 -23.96 16.00 13.34
CA GLN A 420 -25.41 15.91 13.38
C GLN A 420 -25.87 14.61 12.72
N ILE A 421 -26.83 13.95 13.34
CA ILE A 421 -27.49 12.78 12.77
C ILE A 421 -28.87 13.20 12.28
N PHE A 422 -29.14 12.98 11.00
CA PHE A 422 -30.45 13.15 10.39
C PHE A 422 -31.07 11.77 10.20
N SER A 423 -32.34 11.61 10.57
CA SER A 423 -33.13 10.44 10.20
C SER A 423 -34.00 10.81 9.00
N SER A 424 -33.85 10.06 7.93
CA SER A 424 -34.67 10.09 6.73
C SER A 424 -35.76 9.06 6.87
N GLU A 425 -37.00 9.52 6.74
CA GLU A 425 -38.21 8.70 6.65
C GLU A 425 -38.92 9.05 5.33
N SER A 426 -38.19 8.98 4.23
CA SER A 426 -38.78 9.37 2.95
C SER A 426 -39.95 8.46 2.60
N LYS A 427 -41.09 9.08 2.32
CA LYS A 427 -42.27 8.42 1.77
C LYS A 427 -42.31 8.49 0.25
N THR A 428 -41.40 9.24 -0.36
CA THR A 428 -41.38 9.50 -1.79
C THR A 428 -40.63 8.38 -2.48
N PHE A 429 -41.39 7.47 -3.07
CA PHE A 429 -40.90 6.29 -3.77
C PHE A 429 -41.02 6.48 -5.27
N VAL A 430 -39.90 6.43 -5.99
CA VAL A 430 -39.86 6.65 -7.43
C VAL A 430 -39.09 5.56 -8.16
N ASN A 431 -39.38 5.40 -9.44
CA ASN A 431 -38.78 4.42 -10.35
C ASN A 431 -38.11 5.09 -11.54
N PHE A 432 -37.58 6.30 -11.35
CA PHE A 432 -36.89 7.02 -12.42
C PHE A 432 -35.72 7.86 -11.90
N PHE A 433 -34.73 8.07 -12.76
CA PHE A 433 -33.74 9.14 -12.58
C PHE A 433 -34.13 10.33 -13.44
N GLY A 434 -34.35 11.47 -12.81
CA GLY A 434 -34.81 12.68 -13.48
C GLY A 434 -35.51 13.64 -12.54
N TYR A 435 -36.41 14.45 -13.09
CA TYR A 435 -37.17 15.46 -12.35
C TYR A 435 -38.67 15.19 -12.51
N HIS A 436 -39.46 15.43 -11.46
CA HIS A 436 -40.91 15.32 -11.57
C HIS A 436 -41.45 16.32 -12.61
N ILE A 437 -41.90 15.82 -13.75
CA ILE A 437 -42.34 16.66 -14.87
C ILE A 437 -43.63 17.39 -14.46
N ASN A 438 -43.62 18.72 -14.49
CA ASN A 438 -44.81 19.55 -14.30
C ASN A 438 -45.14 20.28 -15.61
N GLU A 439 -46.30 19.98 -16.18
CA GLU A 439 -46.73 20.48 -17.49
C GLU A 439 -47.05 21.98 -17.52
N THR A 440 -47.22 22.63 -16.36
CA THR A 440 -47.68 24.04 -16.33
C THR A 440 -46.62 25.06 -16.75
N ASN A 441 -45.33 24.69 -16.73
CA ASN A 441 -44.21 25.62 -16.95
C ASN A 441 -43.32 25.22 -18.14
N VAL A 442 -43.85 24.43 -19.07
CA VAL A 442 -43.06 23.94 -20.21
C VAL A 442 -42.86 25.05 -21.25
N LYS A 443 -41.62 25.20 -21.68
CA LYS A 443 -41.23 26.06 -22.80
C LYS A 443 -40.84 25.23 -24.01
N GLU A 444 -41.17 25.75 -25.18
CA GLU A 444 -40.70 25.24 -26.46
C GLU A 444 -39.35 25.87 -26.82
N ILE A 445 -38.49 25.08 -27.48
CA ILE A 445 -37.19 25.56 -27.92
C ILE A 445 -37.30 26.11 -29.35
N ASN A 446 -37.43 27.43 -29.45
CA ASN A 446 -37.71 28.10 -30.72
C ASN A 446 -36.52 28.15 -31.71
N SER A 447 -35.28 27.84 -31.29
CA SER A 447 -34.07 28.03 -32.13
C SER A 447 -32.89 27.09 -31.84
N ILE A 448 -33.13 25.78 -31.68
CA ILE A 448 -32.04 24.80 -31.77
C ILE A 448 -31.82 24.45 -33.25
N THR A 449 -30.60 24.72 -33.73
CA THR A 449 -30.06 24.10 -34.95
C THR A 449 -30.02 22.58 -34.77
N ASP A 450 -30.53 21.81 -35.74
CA ASP A 450 -30.79 20.35 -35.67
C ASP A 450 -29.57 19.43 -35.38
N GLU A 451 -28.39 19.97 -35.07
CA GLU A 451 -27.15 19.20 -34.88
C GLU A 451 -26.54 19.29 -33.48
N LYS A 452 -27.28 19.80 -32.48
CA LYS A 452 -26.75 19.92 -31.12
C LYS A 452 -27.05 18.69 -30.27
N GLU A 453 -26.04 18.24 -29.55
CA GLU A 453 -26.16 17.25 -28.47
C GLU A 453 -26.28 17.97 -27.12
N PHE A 454 -27.13 17.44 -26.26
CA PHE A 454 -27.39 17.95 -24.92
C PHE A 454 -27.04 16.89 -23.88
N LEU A 455 -26.30 17.28 -22.87
CA LEU A 455 -25.96 16.44 -21.73
C LEU A 455 -26.95 16.72 -20.60
N ILE A 456 -27.74 15.71 -20.26
CA ILE A 456 -28.91 15.83 -19.39
C ILE A 456 -28.53 15.39 -17.97
N LEU A 457 -28.22 16.32 -17.08
CA LEU A 457 -27.54 15.97 -15.83
C LEU A 457 -28.45 15.37 -14.76
N ASN A 458 -29.74 15.69 -14.79
CA ASN A 458 -30.73 15.07 -13.91
C ASN A 458 -30.98 13.59 -14.24
N SER A 459 -30.51 13.10 -15.39
CA SER A 459 -30.60 11.68 -15.78
C SER A 459 -29.44 10.82 -15.26
N GLU A 460 -28.50 11.39 -14.49
CA GLU A 460 -27.35 10.67 -13.99
C GLU A 460 -27.76 9.49 -13.10
N PHE A 461 -27.32 8.29 -13.45
CA PHE A 461 -27.62 7.06 -12.72
C PHE A 461 -26.84 7.02 -11.40
N LYS A 462 -27.54 7.04 -10.26
CA LYS A 462 -26.90 7.11 -8.94
C LYS A 462 -26.40 5.75 -8.42
N TYR A 463 -26.85 4.67 -9.04
CA TYR A 463 -26.39 3.30 -8.84
C TYR A 463 -26.64 2.49 -10.13
N GLU A 464 -26.03 1.31 -10.23
CA GLU A 464 -26.22 0.42 -11.38
C GLU A 464 -27.61 -0.22 -11.33
N THR A 465 -28.37 -0.14 -12.42
CA THR A 465 -29.73 -0.68 -12.50
C THR A 465 -30.15 -0.91 -13.96
N GLU A 466 -31.32 -1.49 -14.20
CA GLU A 466 -31.85 -1.67 -15.55
C GLU A 466 -32.79 -0.53 -15.95
N LEU A 467 -32.45 0.15 -17.03
CA LEU A 467 -33.30 1.09 -17.75
C LEU A 467 -34.40 0.32 -18.50
N ILE A 468 -35.66 0.66 -18.24
CA ILE A 468 -36.83 0.04 -18.87
C ILE A 468 -37.54 0.97 -19.85
N GLY A 469 -37.25 2.27 -19.83
CA GLY A 469 -37.95 3.23 -20.67
C GLY A 469 -37.64 4.68 -20.33
N PHE A 470 -38.44 5.58 -20.87
CA PHE A 470 -38.35 7.00 -20.63
C PHE A 470 -39.74 7.59 -20.42
N GLU A 471 -39.85 8.58 -19.55
CA GLU A 471 -41.00 9.47 -19.49
C GLU A 471 -40.54 10.82 -20.04
N ILE A 472 -41.17 11.29 -21.13
CA ILE A 472 -40.70 12.45 -21.90
C ILE A 472 -41.87 13.38 -22.17
N PHE A 473 -41.71 14.66 -21.86
CA PHE A 473 -42.61 15.72 -22.34
C PHE A 473 -42.05 16.32 -23.63
N SER A 474 -42.78 16.21 -24.73
CA SER A 474 -42.37 16.80 -26.01
C SER A 474 -43.29 17.95 -26.41
N THR A 475 -42.73 19.01 -27.00
CA THR A 475 -43.49 20.14 -27.55
C THR A 475 -43.78 19.96 -29.04
N LYS A 476 -43.05 19.06 -29.70
CA LYS A 476 -43.22 18.75 -31.12
C LYS A 476 -42.92 17.28 -31.39
N SER A 477 -43.83 16.63 -32.11
CA SER A 477 -43.66 15.25 -32.57
C SER A 477 -42.50 15.12 -33.56
N GLY A 478 -41.81 13.98 -33.56
CA GLY A 478 -40.65 13.71 -34.42
C GLY A 478 -39.63 12.80 -33.74
N PHE A 479 -38.44 12.60 -34.31
CA PHE A 479 -37.48 11.65 -33.73
C PHE A 479 -36.47 12.30 -32.79
N VAL A 480 -36.06 11.59 -31.75
CA VAL A 480 -34.90 11.96 -30.94
C VAL A 480 -34.00 10.76 -30.75
N ASN A 481 -32.71 11.03 -30.59
CA ASN A 481 -31.70 10.04 -30.29
C ASN A 481 -31.24 10.23 -28.84
N LEU A 482 -31.23 9.13 -28.11
CA LEU A 482 -30.79 9.07 -26.72
C LEU A 482 -29.60 8.13 -26.61
N GLN A 483 -28.57 8.52 -25.88
CA GLN A 483 -27.40 7.68 -25.64
C GLN A 483 -26.85 7.90 -24.23
N PHE A 484 -26.67 6.83 -23.46
CA PHE A 484 -25.94 6.93 -22.20
C PHE A 484 -24.43 6.89 -22.43
N ILE A 485 -23.74 7.78 -21.72
CA ILE A 485 -22.28 7.84 -21.66
C ILE A 485 -21.80 7.73 -20.22
N SER A 486 -20.57 7.26 -20.04
CA SER A 486 -19.84 7.37 -18.78
C SER A 486 -18.56 8.17 -18.98
N THR A 487 -18.01 8.66 -17.87
CA THR A 487 -16.70 9.33 -17.82
C THR A 487 -15.97 8.88 -16.58
N VAL A 488 -14.64 8.88 -16.64
CA VAL A 488 -13.78 8.58 -15.50
C VAL A 488 -13.68 9.75 -14.51
N ASN A 489 -14.09 10.95 -14.91
CA ASN A 489 -13.89 12.17 -14.11
C ASN A 489 -14.98 12.38 -13.04
N CYS A 490 -16.18 11.83 -13.24
CA CYS A 490 -17.32 12.00 -12.35
C CYS A 490 -18.23 10.76 -12.33
N GLY A 491 -19.33 10.80 -11.56
CA GLY A 491 -20.34 9.75 -11.48
C GLY A 491 -20.00 8.59 -10.54
N SER A 492 -18.71 8.30 -10.35
CA SER A 492 -18.25 7.31 -9.37
C SER A 492 -18.15 7.87 -7.94
N MET A 493 -17.42 8.98 -7.77
CA MET A 493 -17.13 9.60 -6.47
C MET A 493 -17.77 10.98 -6.29
N ILE A 494 -17.85 11.77 -7.37
CA ILE A 494 -18.41 13.12 -7.37
C ILE A 494 -19.55 13.13 -8.40
N PRO A 495 -20.76 13.61 -8.06
CA PRO A 495 -21.83 13.77 -9.04
C PRO A 495 -21.36 14.57 -10.25
N CYS A 496 -21.69 14.11 -11.44
CA CYS A 496 -21.28 14.79 -12.67
C CYS A 496 -21.81 16.21 -12.75
N SER A 497 -22.94 16.46 -12.13
CA SER A 497 -23.53 17.78 -12.03
C SER A 497 -22.71 18.79 -11.22
N THR A 498 -21.99 18.33 -10.20
CA THR A 498 -21.06 19.14 -9.41
C THR A 498 -19.77 19.36 -10.18
N PHE A 499 -19.18 18.29 -10.72
CA PHE A 499 -17.93 18.36 -11.47
C PHE A 499 -18.01 19.31 -12.68
N LEU A 500 -19.08 19.22 -13.47
CA LEU A 500 -19.26 20.01 -14.69
C LEU A 500 -19.64 21.47 -14.44
N LYS A 501 -20.08 21.81 -13.22
CA LYS A 501 -20.27 23.21 -12.82
C LYS A 501 -18.93 23.93 -12.69
N GLU A 502 -17.90 23.22 -12.25
CA GLU A 502 -16.53 23.74 -12.06
C GLU A 502 -15.66 23.54 -13.32
N ASN A 503 -15.99 22.55 -14.15
CA ASN A 503 -15.19 22.16 -15.31
C ASN A 503 -16.02 22.21 -16.59
N GLN A 504 -15.66 23.09 -17.52
CA GLN A 504 -16.36 23.25 -18.80
C GLN A 504 -15.97 22.22 -19.87
N PHE A 505 -15.17 21.21 -19.51
CA PHE A 505 -14.68 20.20 -20.43
C PHE A 505 -14.88 18.80 -19.87
N ILE A 506 -15.23 17.86 -20.74
CA ILE A 506 -15.33 16.44 -20.41
C ILE A 506 -14.40 15.65 -21.31
N THR A 507 -13.44 14.95 -20.70
CA THR A 507 -12.50 14.06 -21.38
C THR A 507 -12.97 12.62 -21.24
N ASN A 508 -12.56 11.77 -22.19
CA ASN A 508 -12.80 10.31 -22.15
C ASN A 508 -14.29 9.94 -22.00
N ILE A 509 -15.14 10.52 -22.83
CA ILE A 509 -16.54 10.08 -22.97
C ILE A 509 -16.52 8.65 -23.53
N LEU A 510 -17.03 7.69 -22.75
CA LEU A 510 -17.20 6.31 -23.18
C LEU A 510 -18.69 6.05 -23.43
N PRO A 511 -19.10 5.66 -24.64
CA PRO A 511 -20.49 5.29 -24.87
C PRO A 511 -20.80 3.98 -24.13
N GLU A 512 -21.81 4.01 -23.25
CA GLU A 512 -22.24 2.84 -22.47
C GLU A 512 -23.41 2.10 -23.13
N SER A 513 -24.04 2.71 -24.13
CA SER A 513 -25.19 2.13 -24.80
C SER A 513 -25.25 2.50 -26.28
N ASP A 514 -25.89 1.62 -27.05
CA ASP A 514 -26.33 1.94 -28.41
C ASP A 514 -27.35 3.09 -28.40
N ILE A 515 -27.33 3.87 -29.47
CA ILE A 515 -28.29 4.95 -29.70
C ILE A 515 -29.72 4.42 -29.69
N ILE A 516 -30.55 4.98 -28.82
CA ILE A 516 -31.97 4.68 -28.69
C ILE A 516 -32.73 5.75 -29.46
N ARG A 517 -33.36 5.38 -30.58
CA ARG A 517 -34.18 6.30 -31.38
C ARG A 517 -35.65 6.22 -30.94
N ILE A 518 -36.22 7.35 -30.52
CA ILE A 518 -37.60 7.47 -30.06
C ILE A 518 -38.40 8.34 -31.02
N ASN A 519 -39.60 7.90 -31.41
CA ASN A 519 -40.57 8.71 -32.15
C ASN A 519 -41.49 9.42 -31.16
N LEU A 520 -41.20 10.69 -30.89
CA LEU A 520 -41.95 11.53 -29.98
C LEU A 520 -43.34 11.84 -30.51
N LYS A 521 -44.32 11.78 -29.60
CA LYS A 521 -45.66 12.35 -29.75
C LYS A 521 -45.76 13.58 -28.87
N ASN A 522 -46.36 14.66 -29.39
CA ASN A 522 -46.61 15.88 -28.63
C ASN A 522 -47.30 15.61 -27.28
N GLY A 523 -46.86 16.29 -26.22
CA GLY A 523 -47.29 16.10 -24.83
C GLY A 523 -46.40 15.13 -24.02
N LEU A 524 -46.88 14.73 -22.84
CA LEU A 524 -46.23 13.76 -21.95
C LEU A 524 -46.53 12.32 -22.38
N HIS A 525 -45.48 11.53 -22.63
CA HIS A 525 -45.63 10.13 -23.01
C HIS A 525 -44.55 9.25 -22.35
N ILE A 526 -44.93 8.00 -22.08
CA ILE A 526 -44.01 6.95 -21.61
C ILE A 526 -43.59 6.09 -22.81
N TYR A 527 -42.29 5.90 -22.96
CA TYR A 527 -41.66 5.11 -24.01
C TYR A 527 -40.91 3.93 -23.39
N THR A 528 -41.53 2.75 -23.42
CA THR A 528 -40.91 1.53 -22.89
C THR A 528 -39.94 0.92 -23.92
N LEU A 529 -38.78 0.48 -23.45
CA LEU A 529 -37.81 -0.25 -24.26
C LEU A 529 -38.31 -1.69 -24.51
N ARG A 530 -37.96 -2.25 -25.67
CA ARG A 530 -38.28 -3.65 -25.98
C ARG A 530 -37.57 -4.64 -25.06
N GLN A 531 -36.37 -4.28 -24.60
CA GLN A 531 -35.56 -5.02 -23.64
C GLN A 531 -34.98 -4.02 -22.66
N SER A 532 -34.96 -4.38 -21.38
CA SER A 532 -34.29 -3.56 -20.38
C SER A 532 -32.78 -3.49 -20.69
N LYS A 533 -32.15 -2.36 -20.40
CA LYS A 533 -30.71 -2.16 -20.61
C LYS A 533 -30.05 -1.91 -19.26
N LYS A 534 -29.02 -2.67 -18.94
CA LYS A 534 -28.23 -2.45 -17.73
C LYS A 534 -27.36 -1.20 -17.90
N ILE A 535 -27.52 -0.21 -17.03
CA ILE A 535 -26.80 1.07 -17.07
C ILE A 535 -25.96 1.21 -15.80
N LYS A 536 -24.68 1.55 -15.97
CA LYS A 536 -23.73 1.71 -14.85
C LYS A 536 -24.01 2.98 -14.06
N LYS A 537 -23.61 2.96 -12.77
CA LYS A 537 -23.55 4.17 -11.94
C LYS A 537 -22.69 5.25 -12.61
N GLY A 538 -23.14 6.50 -12.52
CA GLY A 538 -22.47 7.66 -13.07
C GLY A 538 -22.72 7.90 -14.56
N SER A 539 -23.51 7.04 -15.21
CA SER A 539 -23.86 7.24 -16.61
C SER A 539 -24.84 8.40 -16.76
N ILE A 540 -24.65 9.24 -17.78
CA ILE A 540 -25.45 10.42 -18.09
C ILE A 540 -26.06 10.28 -19.48
N LEU A 541 -27.29 10.75 -19.67
CA LEU A 541 -27.96 10.78 -20.96
C LEU A 541 -27.46 11.93 -21.83
N ILE A 542 -27.05 11.59 -23.05
CA ILE A 542 -26.97 12.50 -24.19
C ILE A 542 -28.29 12.45 -24.96
N LEU A 543 -28.82 13.62 -25.25
CA LEU A 543 -29.99 13.85 -26.09
C LEU A 543 -29.55 14.56 -27.39
N SER A 544 -29.97 14.06 -28.54
CA SER A 544 -29.93 14.79 -29.82
C SER A 544 -31.31 14.84 -30.46
N HIS A 545 -31.68 16.02 -30.95
CA HIS A 545 -32.94 16.23 -31.67
C HIS A 545 -32.75 15.96 -33.15
N ASN A 546 -33.54 15.04 -33.72
CA ASN A 546 -33.54 14.75 -35.15
C ASN A 546 -34.95 15.01 -35.73
N ASP A 547 -35.09 15.05 -37.05
CA ASP A 547 -36.38 14.94 -37.75
C ASP A 547 -37.57 15.69 -37.08
N ASN A 548 -37.39 16.98 -36.78
CA ASN A 548 -38.38 17.86 -36.14
C ASN A 548 -38.81 17.55 -34.69
N GLY A 549 -38.34 16.46 -34.06
CA GLY A 549 -38.69 16.13 -32.68
C GLY A 549 -38.11 17.15 -31.69
N ARG A 550 -38.91 17.60 -30.72
CA ARG A 550 -38.48 18.56 -29.69
C ARG A 550 -38.96 18.14 -28.31
N ILE A 551 -38.01 17.89 -27.40
CA ILE A 551 -38.30 17.70 -25.98
C ILE A 551 -38.48 19.07 -25.33
N GLY A 552 -39.54 19.21 -24.53
CA GLY A 552 -39.80 20.42 -23.77
C GLY A 552 -38.77 20.63 -22.67
N PHE A 553 -38.58 21.87 -22.26
CA PHE A 553 -37.74 22.21 -21.13
C PHE A 553 -38.49 23.14 -20.19
N THR A 554 -38.00 23.27 -18.97
CA THR A 554 -38.50 24.24 -18.00
C THR A 554 -37.34 25.05 -17.47
N GLU A 555 -37.60 26.30 -17.10
CA GLU A 555 -36.66 27.17 -16.40
C GLU A 555 -36.96 27.15 -14.90
N PHE A 556 -35.91 27.16 -14.08
CA PHE A 556 -36.05 27.20 -12.63
C PHE A 556 -35.42 28.46 -12.04
N ASN A 557 -36.10 29.06 -11.07
CA ASN A 557 -35.56 30.17 -10.29
C ASN A 557 -34.68 29.70 -9.13
N ASN A 558 -34.59 28.39 -8.88
CA ASN A 558 -33.97 27.84 -7.68
C ASN A 558 -32.53 27.39 -7.95
N LEU A 559 -31.57 27.89 -7.16
CA LEU A 559 -30.12 27.63 -7.27
C LEU A 559 -29.71 26.16 -7.10
N MET A 560 -30.62 25.36 -6.57
CA MET A 560 -30.49 23.93 -6.32
C MET A 560 -30.39 23.09 -7.60
N ASN A 561 -30.78 23.67 -8.74
CA ASN A 561 -31.02 22.90 -9.94
C ASN A 561 -29.90 23.07 -10.96
N HIS A 562 -29.02 22.07 -11.06
CA HIS A 562 -28.05 21.89 -12.14
C HIS A 562 -28.68 22.09 -13.54
N THR A 563 -28.11 22.97 -14.35
CA THR A 563 -28.48 23.18 -15.75
C THR A 563 -28.01 22.05 -16.63
N ASP A 564 -28.79 21.68 -17.64
CA ASP A 564 -28.28 20.81 -18.70
C ASP A 564 -27.23 21.56 -19.54
N PHE A 565 -26.37 20.82 -20.24
CA PHE A 565 -25.27 21.38 -21.02
C PHE A 565 -25.43 21.07 -22.50
N ILE A 566 -25.00 21.99 -23.36
CA ILE A 566 -24.79 21.75 -24.79
C ILE A 566 -23.39 21.16 -24.95
N LEU A 567 -23.29 19.98 -25.55
CA LEU A 567 -22.04 19.31 -25.87
C LEU A 567 -21.56 19.71 -27.27
N ILE A 568 -20.43 20.42 -27.35
CA ILE A 568 -19.84 20.88 -28.61
C ILE A 568 -18.63 19.99 -28.94
N ARG A 569 -18.89 18.87 -29.63
CA ARG A 569 -17.83 17.89 -30.00
C ARG A 569 -16.71 18.51 -30.84
N SER A 570 -17.03 19.46 -31.72
CA SER A 570 -16.06 20.13 -32.59
C SER A 570 -15.04 21.00 -31.84
N GLN A 571 -15.28 21.30 -30.56
CA GLN A 571 -14.42 22.12 -29.71
C GLN A 571 -13.86 21.31 -28.53
N ASN A 572 -13.34 20.11 -28.79
CA ASN A 572 -12.81 19.20 -27.77
C ASN A 572 -13.80 18.92 -26.63
N ASN A 573 -15.07 18.68 -26.97
CA ASN A 573 -16.14 18.43 -26.00
C ASN A 573 -16.33 19.59 -24.99
N LEU A 574 -16.23 20.84 -25.46
CA LEU A 574 -16.61 22.01 -24.68
C LEU A 574 -18.09 21.93 -24.30
N LEU A 575 -18.38 22.23 -23.03
CA LEU A 575 -19.72 22.29 -22.49
C LEU A 575 -20.15 23.73 -22.29
N LYS A 576 -21.30 24.10 -22.88
CA LYS A 576 -21.93 25.40 -22.66
C LYS A 576 -23.26 25.20 -21.95
N GLY A 577 -23.48 25.87 -20.82
CA GLY A 577 -24.74 25.79 -20.09
C GLY A 577 -25.94 26.09 -21.01
N PHE A 578 -26.94 25.21 -20.98
CA PHE A 578 -28.19 25.39 -21.71
C PHE A 578 -29.03 26.43 -20.96
N ASN A 579 -29.10 27.65 -21.49
CA ASN A 579 -29.91 28.79 -21.03
C ASN A 579 -30.06 28.87 -19.50
N ASN A 580 -29.21 29.65 -18.82
CA ASN A 580 -29.10 29.77 -17.35
C ASN A 580 -30.36 29.31 -16.59
N ASN A 581 -30.28 28.09 -16.02
CA ASN A 581 -31.30 27.38 -15.24
C ASN A 581 -32.38 26.61 -16.01
N SER A 582 -32.11 26.21 -17.26
CA SER A 582 -33.01 25.35 -18.05
C SER A 582 -32.69 23.86 -17.90
N ARG A 583 -33.73 23.02 -17.93
CA ARG A 583 -33.61 21.55 -17.96
C ARG A 583 -34.62 20.90 -18.88
N PHE A 584 -34.20 19.86 -19.57
CA PHE A 584 -35.07 19.03 -20.38
C PHE A 584 -35.98 18.15 -19.52
N LEU A 585 -37.23 18.00 -19.98
CA LEU A 585 -38.27 17.22 -19.32
C LEU A 585 -38.22 15.77 -19.82
N ILE A 586 -37.20 15.05 -19.35
CA ILE A 586 -36.98 13.64 -19.62
C ILE A 586 -36.54 12.91 -18.35
N ASN A 587 -37.19 11.79 -18.07
CA ASN A 587 -36.89 10.89 -16.96
C ASN A 587 -36.49 9.53 -17.52
N SER A 588 -35.43 8.95 -16.95
CA SER A 588 -34.98 7.59 -17.27
C SER A 588 -35.68 6.60 -16.34
N LEU A 589 -36.63 5.83 -16.86
CA LEU A 589 -37.40 4.86 -16.08
C LEU A 589 -36.56 3.61 -15.82
N ILE A 590 -36.56 3.13 -14.59
CA ILE A 590 -35.76 1.99 -14.13
C ILE A 590 -36.66 0.89 -13.55
N ASN A 591 -36.21 -0.36 -13.61
CA ASN A 591 -36.96 -1.50 -13.06
C ASN A 591 -36.93 -1.56 -11.52
N THR A 592 -35.93 -0.93 -10.91
CA THR A 592 -35.79 -0.82 -9.45
C THR A 592 -36.39 0.49 -8.95
N TRP A 593 -36.95 0.44 -7.76
CA TRP A 593 -37.49 1.63 -7.12
C TRP A 593 -36.55 2.12 -6.02
N HIS A 594 -36.65 3.39 -5.67
CA HIS A 594 -35.90 3.98 -4.56
C HIS A 594 -36.68 5.10 -3.89
N TYR A 595 -36.33 5.33 -2.63
CA TYR A 595 -36.75 6.47 -1.85
C TYR A 595 -35.82 7.65 -2.11
N ILE A 596 -36.41 8.83 -2.29
CA ILE A 596 -35.66 10.09 -2.41
C ILE A 596 -36.01 10.96 -1.21
N ASP A 597 -34.99 11.42 -0.49
CA ASP A 597 -35.14 12.44 0.54
C ASP A 597 -34.22 13.63 0.27
N THR A 598 -34.60 14.80 0.76
CA THR A 598 -33.77 16.00 0.64
C THR A 598 -33.81 16.78 1.94
N PHE A 599 -32.65 16.93 2.55
CA PHE A 599 -32.46 17.69 3.78
C PHE A 599 -31.78 19.01 3.47
N LYS A 600 -32.21 20.06 4.15
CA LYS A 600 -31.48 21.30 4.25
C LYS A 600 -30.84 21.36 5.63
N PHE A 601 -29.55 21.65 5.69
CA PHE A 601 -28.87 21.93 6.95
C PHE A 601 -28.07 23.23 6.84
N ASN A 602 -28.02 23.95 7.95
CA ASN A 602 -27.28 25.20 8.08
C ASN A 602 -26.26 25.04 9.21
N LYS A 603 -25.01 25.41 8.96
CA LYS A 603 -23.94 25.42 9.96
C LYS A 603 -23.25 26.78 9.94
N THR A 604 -23.29 27.48 11.08
CA THR A 604 -22.50 28.69 11.32
C THR A 604 -21.22 28.31 12.04
N TYR A 605 -20.07 28.64 11.47
CA TYR A 605 -18.79 28.49 12.18
C TYR A 605 -18.59 29.67 13.14
N PRO A 606 -18.22 29.44 14.41
CA PRO A 606 -17.94 30.53 15.33
C PRO A 606 -16.75 31.34 14.81
N ILE A 607 -16.90 32.66 14.79
CA ILE A 607 -15.81 33.60 14.47
C ILE A 607 -14.68 33.30 15.44
N PHE A 608 -13.52 32.85 14.94
CA PHE A 608 -12.32 32.81 15.76
C PHE A 608 -12.10 34.22 16.32
N ASN A 609 -12.11 34.36 17.65
CA ASN A 609 -11.62 35.56 18.30
C ASN A 609 -10.29 35.95 17.65
N LEU A 610 -10.22 37.17 17.13
CA LEU A 610 -8.98 37.79 16.65
C LEU A 610 -7.94 37.75 17.77
N PHE A 611 -7.10 36.72 17.78
CA PHE A 611 -5.86 36.76 18.51
C PHE A 611 -4.84 37.47 17.63
N TYR A 612 -4.49 38.70 18.03
CA TYR A 612 -3.32 39.40 17.52
C TYR A 612 -2.08 38.54 17.76
N LEU A 613 -1.48 38.00 16.69
CA LEU A 613 -0.11 37.48 16.75
C LEU A 613 0.83 38.44 16.01
N LYS A 614 1.64 39.14 16.81
CA LYS A 614 2.70 40.06 16.41
C LYS A 614 3.80 39.33 15.63
N LEU A 615 4.22 39.92 14.51
CA LEU A 615 5.42 39.54 13.76
C LEU A 615 6.70 40.00 14.48
N LYS A 616 7.80 39.28 14.22
CA LYS A 616 9.07 39.24 14.98
C LYS A 616 10.15 40.25 14.50
N CYS A 617 11.12 40.51 15.41
CA CYS A 617 12.56 40.89 15.26
C CYS A 617 12.90 42.12 16.13
N SER A 618 14.00 42.28 16.87
CA SER A 618 15.46 41.94 16.80
C SER A 618 16.06 41.99 18.24
N PHE A 619 17.26 41.55 18.65
CA PHE A 619 18.54 41.10 18.07
C PHE A 619 18.93 39.74 18.67
#